data_AF-A0A1W9SKC3-F1
#
_entry.id   AF-A0A1W9SKC3-F1
#
_cell.length_a   1.000
_cell.length_b   1.000
_cell.length_c   1.000
_cell.angle_alpha   90.00
_cell.angle_beta   90.00
_cell.angle_gamma   90.00
#
_symmetry.space_group_name_H-M   'P 1'
#
loop_
_entity.id
_entity.type
_entity.pdbx_description
1 polymer ?
#
loop_
_entity_poly.entity_id
_entity_poly.type
_entity_poly.pdbx_seq_one_letter_code
_entity_poly.pdbx_strand_id
1 'polypeptide(L)'
;MDDCFLSKIPLLNLQKKEQNYFANKVKEILELGKEQNKLQNKFINRINTNFKILKFGKKLKNFYLYNFVDFLIELEKVAYPIKKSSINNKKIKLTIRQQDEWEDYFLYYKDNLQKIVKDIESKKNNINNKIYKIYGLTKSEIELIEKF
;
A
#
# COMPACT_ATOMS: atom_id res chain seq x y z
N MET A 1 31.14 26.69 -1.36
CA MET A 1 29.88 26.37 -0.65
C MET A 1 30.02 24.96 -0.16
N ASP A 2 29.82 24.76 1.13
CA ASP A 2 30.41 23.67 1.90
C ASP A 2 29.81 22.28 1.59
N ASP A 3 30.57 21.45 0.89
CA ASP A 3 30.36 20.00 0.75
C ASP A 3 30.56 19.21 2.09
N CYS A 4 30.61 19.92 3.22
CA CYS A 4 30.99 19.41 4.55
C CYS A 4 29.97 18.44 5.17
N PHE A 5 28.74 18.38 4.65
CA PHE A 5 27.71 17.46 5.17
C PHE A 5 27.77 16.08 4.50
N LEU A 6 28.08 16.02 3.21
CA LEU A 6 28.12 14.75 2.47
C LEU A 6 29.37 13.92 2.82
N SER A 7 30.49 14.57 3.15
CA SER A 7 31.72 13.90 3.60
C SER A 7 31.59 13.21 4.97
N LYS A 8 30.57 13.57 5.76
CA LYS A 8 30.28 12.96 7.06
C LYS A 8 29.37 11.73 6.96
N ILE A 9 28.76 11.49 5.80
CA ILE A 9 27.91 10.31 5.59
C ILE A 9 28.81 9.17 5.10
N PRO A 10 28.78 7.98 5.73
CA PRO A 10 29.54 6.83 5.29
C PRO A 10 28.95 6.23 4.01
N LEU A 11 29.17 6.92 2.89
CA LEU A 11 28.80 6.48 1.55
C LEU A 11 29.95 5.67 0.98
N LEU A 12 29.72 4.36 0.81
CA LEU A 12 30.64 3.50 0.08
C LEU A 12 30.66 3.91 -1.40
N ASN A 13 31.86 4.09 -1.96
CA ASN A 13 32.02 4.30 -3.38
C ASN A 13 31.79 2.98 -4.13
N LEU A 14 30.53 2.70 -4.46
CA LEU A 14 30.11 1.48 -5.13
C LEU A 14 30.55 1.46 -6.60
N GLN A 15 30.88 0.27 -7.10
CA GLN A 15 31.13 0.08 -8.53
C GLN A 15 29.89 0.43 -9.35
N LYS A 16 30.09 0.94 -10.58
CA LYS A 16 28.99 1.35 -11.46
C LYS A 16 27.95 0.25 -11.69
N LYS A 17 28.39 -1.02 -11.73
CA LYS A 17 27.52 -2.19 -11.83
C LYS A 17 26.54 -2.29 -10.66
N GLU A 18 27.00 -2.06 -9.44
CA GLU A 18 26.16 -2.14 -8.24
C GLU A 18 25.23 -0.93 -8.12
N GLN A 19 25.71 0.27 -8.48
CA GLN A 19 24.86 1.46 -8.59
C GLN A 19 23.70 1.23 -9.58
N ASN A 20 24.00 0.66 -10.76
CA ASN A 20 22.99 0.35 -11.77
C ASN A 20 22.00 -0.73 -11.28
N TYR A 21 22.47 -1.73 -10.52
CA TYR A 21 21.60 -2.73 -9.91
C TYR A 21 20.56 -2.08 -8.99
N PHE A 22 20.99 -1.22 -8.07
CA PHE A 22 20.08 -0.53 -7.15
C PHE A 22 19.12 0.40 -7.90
N ALA A 23 19.63 1.19 -8.85
CA ALA A 23 18.81 2.08 -9.66
C ALA A 23 17.70 1.30 -10.39
N ASN A 24 18.03 0.15 -10.98
CA ASN A 24 17.06 -0.70 -11.67
C ASN A 24 16.02 -1.30 -10.71
N LYS A 25 16.45 -1.79 -9.55
CA LYS A 25 15.53 -2.35 -8.55
C LYS A 25 14.58 -1.30 -7.97
N VAL A 26 15.07 -0.08 -7.74
CA VAL A 26 14.23 1.04 -7.30
C VAL A 26 13.22 1.41 -8.39
N LYS A 27 13.63 1.46 -9.67
CA LYS A 27 12.69 1.67 -10.79
C LYS A 27 11.59 0.62 -10.84
N GLU A 28 11.94 -0.67 -10.69
CA GLU A 28 10.96 -1.75 -10.64
C GLU A 28 9.94 -1.57 -9.49
N ILE A 29 10.40 -1.17 -8.30
CA ILE A 29 9.51 -0.91 -7.14
C ILE A 29 8.60 0.29 -7.43
N LEU A 30 9.12 1.34 -8.06
CA LEU A 30 8.35 2.53 -8.42
C LEU A 30 7.24 2.19 -9.42
N GLU A 31 7.51 1.37 -10.43
CA GLU A 31 6.50 0.92 -11.39
C GLU A 31 5.42 0.08 -10.69
N LEU A 32 5.80 -0.89 -9.84
CA LEU A 32 4.83 -1.65 -9.05
C LEU A 32 3.98 -0.75 -8.13
N GLY A 33 4.59 0.29 -7.54
CA GLY A 33 3.86 1.27 -6.73
C GLY A 33 2.85 2.09 -7.55
N LYS A 34 3.14 2.40 -8.82
CA LYS A 34 2.16 3.04 -9.72
C LYS A 34 1.02 2.09 -10.04
N GLU A 35 1.30 0.82 -10.30
CA GLU A 35 0.28 -0.21 -10.56
C GLU A 35 -0.63 -0.42 -9.34
N GLN A 36 -0.05 -0.52 -8.14
CA GLN A 36 -0.79 -0.60 -6.89
C GLN A 36 -1.75 0.58 -6.74
N ASN A 37 -1.25 1.80 -6.89
CA ASN A 37 -2.05 3.02 -6.79
C ASN A 37 -3.16 3.05 -7.84
N LYS A 38 -2.87 2.67 -9.09
CA LYS A 38 -3.85 2.63 -10.18
C LYS A 38 -4.98 1.64 -9.85
N LEU A 39 -4.65 0.44 -9.40
CA LEU A 39 -5.61 -0.61 -9.08
C LEU A 39 -6.46 -0.24 -7.87
N GLN A 40 -5.84 0.27 -6.81
CA GLN A 40 -6.51 0.76 -5.61
C GLN A 40 -7.47 1.92 -5.92
N ASN A 41 -7.02 2.91 -6.69
CA ASN A 41 -7.84 4.05 -7.09
C ASN A 41 -9.00 3.63 -7.99
N LYS A 42 -8.81 2.63 -8.87
CA LYS A 42 -9.89 2.08 -9.70
C LYS A 42 -11.01 1.47 -8.83
N PHE A 43 -10.66 0.71 -7.80
CA PHE A 43 -11.64 0.19 -6.85
C PHE A 43 -12.35 1.32 -6.09
N ILE A 44 -11.58 2.23 -5.47
CA ILE A 44 -12.11 3.36 -4.69
C ILE A 44 -13.05 4.23 -5.54
N ASN A 45 -12.67 4.54 -6.79
CA ASN A 45 -13.50 5.31 -7.70
C ASN A 45 -14.81 4.59 -8.01
N ARG A 46 -14.76 3.27 -8.26
CA ARG A 46 -15.97 2.47 -8.51
C ARG A 46 -16.91 2.50 -7.31
N ILE A 47 -16.38 2.37 -6.09
CA ILE A 47 -17.14 2.52 -4.86
C ILE A 47 -17.75 3.94 -4.81
N ASN A 48 -16.96 4.98 -5.02
CA ASN A 48 -17.45 6.36 -4.96
C ASN A 48 -18.58 6.63 -5.97
N THR A 49 -18.44 6.15 -7.21
CA THR A 49 -19.45 6.36 -8.26
C THR A 49 -20.77 5.66 -7.94
N ASN A 50 -20.73 4.45 -7.38
CA ASN A 50 -21.96 3.69 -7.06
C ASN A 50 -22.63 4.17 -5.78
N PHE A 51 -21.84 4.59 -4.79
CA PHE A 51 -22.31 4.83 -3.43
C PHE A 51 -22.29 6.30 -3.00
N LYS A 52 -21.68 7.18 -3.80
CA LYS A 52 -21.56 8.63 -3.55
C LYS A 52 -20.95 8.93 -2.18
N ILE A 53 -19.83 8.28 -1.86
CA ILE A 53 -19.16 8.38 -0.57
C ILE A 53 -18.46 9.74 -0.45
N LEU A 54 -18.89 10.54 0.53
CA LEU A 54 -18.33 11.88 0.78
C LEU A 54 -16.89 11.83 1.30
N LYS A 55 -16.54 10.82 2.11
CA LYS A 55 -15.21 10.70 2.72
C LYS A 55 -14.80 9.24 2.92
N PHE A 56 -13.65 8.86 2.36
CA PHE A 56 -13.05 7.54 2.56
C PHE A 56 -12.21 7.51 3.83
N GLY A 57 -12.58 6.64 4.78
CA GLY A 57 -11.77 6.33 5.95
C GLY A 57 -10.49 5.54 5.60
N LYS A 58 -9.55 5.45 6.54
CA LYS A 58 -8.27 4.73 6.36
C LYS A 58 -8.49 3.25 5.99
N LYS A 59 -9.50 2.61 6.60
CA LYS A 59 -9.85 1.21 6.34
C LYS A 59 -10.35 0.99 4.90
N LEU A 60 -11.24 1.85 4.40
CA LEU A 60 -11.72 1.75 3.01
C LEU A 60 -10.61 2.06 1.99
N LYS A 61 -9.70 2.98 2.30
CA LYS A 61 -8.52 3.20 1.46
C LYS A 61 -7.65 1.95 1.42
N ASN A 62 -7.43 1.31 2.56
CA ASN A 62 -6.61 0.10 2.68
C ASN A 62 -7.45 -1.18 2.74
N PHE A 63 -8.53 -1.25 1.95
CA PHE A 63 -9.52 -2.35 2.04
C PHE A 63 -8.91 -3.74 1.86
N TYR A 64 -7.85 -3.85 1.05
CA TYR A 64 -7.12 -5.09 0.77
C TYR A 64 -6.44 -5.71 2.01
N LEU A 65 -6.37 -4.97 3.13
CA LEU A 65 -5.88 -5.47 4.41
C LEU A 65 -6.97 -6.10 5.29
N TYR A 66 -8.24 -5.95 4.91
CA TYR A 66 -9.39 -6.37 5.71
C TYR A 66 -10.21 -7.45 4.99
N ASN A 67 -11.13 -8.10 5.69
CA ASN A 67 -12.07 -9.04 5.07
C ASN A 67 -13.29 -8.33 4.49
N PHE A 68 -14.15 -9.07 3.76
CA PHE A 68 -15.32 -8.49 3.13
C PHE A 68 -16.35 -7.98 4.15
N VAL A 69 -16.51 -8.66 5.28
CA VAL A 69 -17.40 -8.24 6.38
C VAL A 69 -16.98 -6.87 6.95
N ASP A 70 -15.69 -6.68 7.23
CA ASP A 70 -15.13 -5.40 7.66
C ASP A 70 -15.37 -4.30 6.63
N PHE A 71 -15.22 -4.63 5.35
CA PHE A 71 -15.51 -3.70 4.25
C PHE A 71 -16.98 -3.28 4.22
N LEU A 72 -17.92 -4.22 4.36
CA LEU A 72 -19.36 -3.91 4.44
C LEU A 72 -19.69 -3.00 5.62
N ILE A 73 -19.13 -3.28 6.79
CA ILE A 73 -19.30 -2.45 7.99
C ILE A 73 -18.78 -1.04 7.75
N GLU A 74 -17.60 -0.90 7.16
CA GLU A 74 -17.02 0.42 6.86
C GLU A 74 -17.79 1.16 5.77
N LEU A 75 -18.34 0.44 4.78
CA LEU A 75 -19.20 1.00 3.73
C LEU A 75 -20.53 1.50 4.29
N GLU A 76 -21.13 0.78 5.24
CA GLU A 76 -22.33 1.21 5.96
C GLU A 76 -22.04 2.44 6.84
N LYS A 77 -20.89 2.48 7.53
CA LYS A 77 -20.48 3.62 8.36
C LYS A 77 -20.32 4.91 7.57
N VAL A 78 -19.76 4.86 6.37
CA VAL A 78 -19.62 6.07 5.53
C VAL A 78 -20.94 6.49 4.87
N ALA A 79 -21.88 5.57 4.73
CA ALA A 79 -23.27 5.87 4.37
C ALA A 79 -24.03 6.55 5.51
N TYR A 80 -23.66 6.23 6.75
CA TYR A 80 -24.26 6.77 7.96
C TYR A 80 -23.64 8.14 8.32
N PRO A 81 -24.43 9.20 8.56
CA PRO A 81 -23.85 10.47 8.95
C PRO A 81 -23.22 10.36 10.35
N ILE A 82 -21.93 10.68 10.44
CA ILE A 82 -21.19 10.77 11.71
C ILE A 82 -21.78 11.89 12.62
N LYS A 83 -22.60 12.79 12.06
CA LYS A 83 -23.38 13.80 12.79
C LYS A 83 -24.87 13.69 12.49
N LYS A 84 -25.68 13.39 13.52
CA LYS A 84 -27.14 13.17 13.52
C LYS A 84 -28.03 14.31 12.96
N SER A 85 -27.47 15.35 12.34
CA SER A 85 -28.12 16.65 12.07
C SER A 85 -28.33 17.00 10.58
N SER A 86 -28.01 16.14 9.61
CA SER A 86 -28.21 16.43 8.18
C SER A 86 -29.24 15.50 7.56
N ILE A 87 -30.29 16.09 6.97
CA ILE A 87 -31.61 15.51 6.67
C ILE A 87 -31.66 14.59 5.43
N ASN A 88 -30.54 14.37 4.72
CA ASN A 88 -30.56 13.66 3.43
C ASN A 88 -29.87 12.29 3.54
N ASN A 89 -30.54 11.34 4.18
CA ASN A 89 -30.02 10.02 4.52
C ASN A 89 -30.17 9.00 3.37
N LYS A 90 -29.06 8.40 2.92
CA LYS A 90 -29.09 7.13 2.17
C LYS A 90 -28.28 6.09 2.93
N LYS A 91 -28.98 5.21 3.67
CA LYS A 91 -28.37 3.98 4.19
C LYS A 91 -28.00 3.10 3.00
N ILE A 92 -26.71 2.88 2.79
CA ILE A 92 -26.27 1.90 1.79
C ILE A 92 -26.46 0.53 2.42
N LYS A 93 -27.52 -0.18 2.01
CA LYS A 93 -27.75 -1.57 2.39
C LYS A 93 -27.81 -2.41 1.13
N LEU A 94 -26.78 -3.22 0.92
CA LEU A 94 -26.72 -4.14 -0.20
C LEU A 94 -27.64 -5.34 0.07
N THR A 95 -28.44 -5.71 -0.92
CA THR A 95 -29.15 -7.00 -0.92
C THR A 95 -28.14 -8.16 -0.96
N ILE A 96 -28.56 -9.37 -0.56
CA ILE A 96 -27.68 -10.55 -0.56
C ILE A 96 -27.05 -10.78 -1.93
N ARG A 97 -27.85 -10.72 -3.00
CA ARG A 97 -27.36 -10.86 -4.37
C ARG A 97 -26.32 -9.79 -4.77
N GLN A 98 -26.50 -8.55 -4.31
CA GLN A 98 -25.51 -7.51 -4.53
C GLN A 98 -24.25 -7.75 -3.70
N GLN A 99 -24.36 -8.33 -2.50
CA GLN A 99 -23.20 -8.67 -1.70
C GLN A 99 -22.34 -9.73 -2.41
N ASP A 100 -22.94 -10.76 -3.01
CA ASP A 100 -22.20 -11.75 -3.80
C ASP A 100 -21.41 -11.09 -4.95
N GLU A 101 -22.07 -10.23 -5.74
CA GLU A 101 -21.41 -9.51 -6.85
C GLU A 101 -20.26 -8.60 -6.37
N TRP A 102 -20.44 -7.93 -5.22
CA TRP A 102 -19.42 -7.07 -4.63
C TRP A 102 -18.31 -7.86 -3.94
N GLU A 103 -18.59 -9.06 -3.43
CA GLU A 103 -17.62 -9.93 -2.78
C GLU A 103 -16.60 -10.45 -3.79
N ASP A 104 -17.07 -11.01 -4.91
CA ASP A 104 -16.20 -11.46 -6.00
C ASP A 104 -15.32 -10.32 -6.52
N TYR A 105 -15.93 -9.14 -6.70
CA TYR A 105 -15.20 -7.95 -7.12
C TYR A 105 -14.18 -7.50 -6.07
N PHE A 106 -14.55 -7.50 -4.79
CA PHE A 106 -13.66 -7.16 -3.68
C PHE A 106 -12.46 -8.12 -3.61
N LEU A 107 -12.71 -9.43 -3.67
CA LEU A 107 -11.69 -10.47 -3.59
C LEU A 107 -10.72 -10.37 -4.77
N TYR A 108 -11.21 -10.16 -5.99
CA TYR A 108 -10.34 -9.95 -7.15
C TYR A 108 -9.36 -8.79 -6.95
N TYR A 109 -9.83 -7.62 -6.47
CA TYR A 109 -8.94 -6.49 -6.24
C TYR A 109 -8.01 -6.71 -5.04
N LYS A 110 -8.53 -7.32 -3.98
CA LYS A 110 -7.75 -7.65 -2.78
C LYS A 110 -6.57 -8.55 -3.12
N ASP A 111 -6.81 -9.66 -3.82
CA ASP A 111 -5.77 -10.62 -4.15
C ASP A 111 -4.70 -10.03 -5.05
N ASN A 112 -5.10 -9.26 -6.06
CA ASN A 112 -4.16 -8.59 -6.96
C ASN A 112 -3.33 -7.52 -6.23
N LEU A 113 -3.94 -6.72 -5.35
CA LEU A 113 -3.21 -5.75 -4.54
C LEU A 113 -2.26 -6.43 -3.56
N GLN A 114 -2.69 -7.52 -2.91
CA GLN A 114 -1.85 -8.28 -1.99
C GLN A 114 -0.65 -8.91 -2.70
N LYS A 115 -0.81 -9.41 -3.93
CA LYS A 115 0.30 -9.88 -4.77
C LYS A 115 1.31 -8.75 -5.02
N ILE A 116 0.86 -7.60 -5.49
CA ILE A 116 1.74 -6.44 -5.76
C ILE A 116 2.47 -5.99 -4.48
N VAL A 117 1.77 -5.92 -3.35
CA VAL A 117 2.38 -5.55 -2.05
C VAL A 117 3.47 -6.54 -1.64
N LYS A 118 3.20 -7.84 -1.76
CA LYS A 118 4.19 -8.90 -1.48
C LYS A 118 5.40 -8.79 -2.40
N ASP A 119 5.19 -8.50 -3.68
CA ASP A 119 6.29 -8.33 -4.64
C ASP A 119 7.16 -7.12 -4.31
N ILE A 120 6.54 -6.00 -3.93
CA ILE A 120 7.25 -4.80 -3.47
C ILE A 120 8.08 -5.11 -2.22
N GLU A 121 7.49 -5.79 -1.24
CA GLU A 121 8.16 -6.16 0.01
C GLU A 121 9.34 -7.10 -0.24
N SER A 122 9.15 -8.13 -1.07
CA SER A 122 10.22 -9.04 -1.49
C SER A 122 11.38 -8.29 -2.16
N LYS A 123 11.10 -7.36 -3.07
CA LYS A 123 12.13 -6.54 -3.73
C LYS A 123 12.86 -5.62 -2.75
N LYS A 124 12.14 -5.00 -1.80
CA LYS A 124 12.76 -4.18 -0.73
C LYS A 124 13.69 -5.02 0.14
N ASN A 125 13.26 -6.21 0.56
CA ASN A 125 14.07 -7.12 1.36
C ASN A 125 15.33 -7.57 0.59
N ASN A 126 15.22 -7.82 -0.71
CA ASN A 126 16.37 -8.12 -1.55
C ASN A 126 17.37 -6.96 -1.65
N ILE A 127 16.88 -5.71 -1.71
CA ILE A 127 17.73 -4.51 -1.65
C ILE A 127 18.42 -4.43 -0.29
N ASN A 128 17.68 -4.52 0.81
CA ASN A 128 18.21 -4.47 2.17
C ASN A 128 19.30 -5.52 2.39
N ASN A 129 19.04 -6.78 2.01
CA ASN A 129 20.01 -7.86 2.11
C ASN A 129 21.30 -7.59 1.33
N LYS A 130 21.22 -6.94 0.15
CA LYS A 130 22.40 -6.57 -0.62
C LYS A 130 23.15 -5.40 0.02
N ILE A 131 22.43 -4.43 0.61
CA ILE A 131 23.02 -3.32 1.37
C ILE A 131 23.75 -3.85 2.60
N TYR A 132 23.13 -4.71 3.39
CA TYR A 132 23.74 -5.30 4.58
C TYR A 132 25.06 -6.02 4.26
N LYS A 133 25.09 -6.76 3.13
CA LYS A 133 26.32 -7.41 2.64
C LYS A 133 27.40 -6.41 2.23
N ILE A 134 27.03 -5.31 1.58
CA ILE A 134 27.96 -4.26 1.14
C ILE A 134 28.63 -3.59 2.35
N TYR A 135 27.86 -3.37 3.41
CA TYR A 135 28.36 -2.75 4.65
C TYR A 135 28.91 -3.76 5.66
N GLY A 136 28.88 -5.07 5.34
CA GLY A 136 29.42 -6.12 6.19
C GLY A 136 28.70 -6.32 7.53
N LEU A 137 27.40 -6.00 7.61
CA LEU A 137 26.64 -6.09 8.86
C LEU A 137 26.52 -7.54 9.33
N THR A 138 26.67 -7.72 10.63
CA THR A 138 26.41 -8.97 11.35
C THR A 138 24.91 -9.21 11.53
N LYS A 139 24.53 -10.46 11.83
CA LYS A 139 23.14 -10.81 12.12
C LYS A 139 22.57 -9.98 13.28
N SER A 140 23.35 -9.79 14.34
CA SER A 140 22.93 -9.00 15.51
C SER A 140 22.64 -7.55 15.14
N GLU A 141 23.45 -6.94 14.27
CA GLU A 141 23.22 -5.56 13.79
C GLU A 141 21.99 -5.47 12.90
N ILE A 142 21.78 -6.45 12.02
CA ILE A 142 20.57 -6.52 11.17
C ILE A 142 19.32 -6.66 12.03
N GLU A 143 19.33 -7.56 13.02
CA GLU A 143 18.20 -7.75 13.93
C GLU A 143 17.89 -6.50 14.75
N LEU A 144 18.89 -5.71 15.14
CA LEU A 144 18.67 -4.43 15.79
C LEU A 144 17.96 -3.47 14.84
N ILE A 145 18.43 -3.33 13.60
CA ILE A 145 17.84 -2.43 12.59
C ILE A 145 16.40 -2.81 12.27
N GLU A 146 16.08 -4.10 12.13
CA GLU A 146 14.72 -4.55 11.79
C GLU A 146 13.73 -4.47 12.97
N LYS A 147 14.23 -4.24 14.20
CA LYS A 147 13.40 -4.01 15.39
C LYS A 147 13.10 -2.53 15.66
N PHE A 148 13.80 -1.61 15.00
CA PHE A 148 13.58 -0.15 15.10
C PHE A 148 12.46 0.32 14.15
#